data_AF-A0A117S7V1-F1
#
_entry.id   AF-A0A117S7V1-F1
#
_cell.length_a   1.000
_cell.length_b   1.000
_cell.length_c   1.000
_cell.angle_alpha   90.00
_cell.angle_beta   90.00
_cell.angle_gamma   90.00
#
_symmetry.space_group_name_H-M   'P 1'
#
loop_
_entity.id
_entity.type
_entity.pdbx_description
1 polymer ?
#
loop_
_entity_poly.entity_id
_entity_poly.type
_entity_poly.pdbx_seq_one_letter_code
_entity_poly.pdbx_strand_id
1 'polypeptide(L)'
;MVIAAPSGRHRLLVRAQSAGARSGYFVAADAHLEMRLAAIARYHEPKGRSSCVVGRQVLRPTDYQQHRLVLFLRILDRLADPEKPHPALRNIAMDVVYPKSQFGRAIEWKSSSERRRTQRLVNEAKHLMRTGYRELLKGRAGGSGCMDDRGQS
;
A
#
# COMPACT_ATOMS: atom_id res chain seq x y z
N MET A 1 17.59 0.31 -15.24
CA MET A 1 16.64 -0.19 -16.26
C MET A 1 15.34 -0.63 -15.59
N VAL A 2 14.18 -0.39 -16.19
CA VAL A 2 12.88 -0.89 -15.70
C VAL A 2 12.31 -1.86 -16.71
N ILE A 3 11.98 -3.08 -16.26
CA ILE A 3 11.39 -4.14 -17.09
C ILE A 3 9.96 -4.37 -16.63
N ALA A 4 9.00 -4.26 -17.56
CA ALA A 4 7.64 -4.71 -17.32
C ALA A 4 7.52 -6.17 -17.74
N ALA A 5 7.34 -7.06 -16.76
CA ALA A 5 7.01 -8.46 -16.99
C ALA A 5 5.54 -8.71 -16.61
N PRO A 6 4.89 -9.79 -17.09
CA PRO A 6 3.56 -10.17 -16.61
C PRO A 6 3.50 -10.42 -15.10
N SER A 7 4.63 -10.82 -14.49
CA SER A 7 4.75 -10.97 -13.05
C SER A 7 4.79 -9.61 -12.30
N GLY A 8 5.11 -8.51 -12.98
CA GLY A 8 5.14 -7.16 -12.42
C GLY A 8 6.26 -6.30 -13.03
N ARG A 9 6.33 -5.05 -12.58
CA ARG A 9 7.43 -4.14 -12.94
C ARG A 9 8.63 -4.41 -12.02
N HIS A 10 9.79 -4.68 -12.62
CA HIS A 10 11.06 -4.91 -11.92
C HIS A 10 12.05 -3.81 -12.28
N ARG A 11 12.84 -3.33 -11.31
CA ARG A 11 13.91 -2.35 -11.52
C ARG A 11 15.26 -3.05 -11.34
N LEU A 12 16.08 -3.05 -12.39
CA LEU A 12 17.42 -3.63 -12.38
C LEU A 12 18.46 -2.52 -12.53
N LEU A 13 19.45 -2.52 -11.63
CA LEU A 13 20.67 -1.74 -11.78
C LEU A 13 21.72 -2.65 -12.43
N VAL A 14 22.00 -2.41 -13.71
CA VAL A 14 23.03 -3.16 -14.44
C VAL A 14 24.38 -2.51 -14.15
N ARG A 15 25.34 -3.30 -13.68
CA ARG A 15 26.73 -2.87 -13.51
C ARG A 15 27.56 -3.40 -14.68
N ALA A 16 28.55 -2.61 -15.11
CA ALA A 16 29.49 -3.06 -16.11
C ALA A 16 30.19 -4.33 -15.61
N GLN A 17 30.21 -5.34 -16.45
CA GLN A 17 30.85 -6.62 -16.17
C GLN A 17 32.27 -6.59 -16.73
N SER A 18 33.24 -7.10 -15.95
CA SER A 18 34.57 -7.38 -16.46
C SER A 18 34.51 -8.50 -17.49
N ALA A 19 35.35 -8.45 -18.53
CA ALA A 19 35.41 -9.49 -19.55
C ALA A 19 35.62 -10.88 -18.90
N GLY A 20 34.76 -11.84 -19.23
CA GLY A 20 34.80 -13.21 -18.69
C GLY A 20 33.98 -13.46 -17.42
N ALA A 21 33.38 -12.44 -16.80
CA ALA A 21 32.51 -12.63 -15.64
C ALA A 21 31.15 -13.25 -16.02
N ARG A 22 30.70 -14.24 -15.25
CA ARG A 22 29.33 -14.80 -15.35
C ARG A 22 28.31 -13.76 -14.86
N SER A 23 27.22 -13.60 -15.61
CA SER A 23 26.10 -12.74 -15.19
C SER A 23 25.45 -13.28 -13.92
N GLY A 24 25.21 -12.40 -12.94
CA GLY A 24 24.60 -12.76 -11.67
C GLY A 24 23.98 -11.56 -10.97
N TYR A 25 23.34 -11.81 -9.82
CA TYR A 25 22.75 -10.77 -8.98
C TYR A 25 23.67 -10.47 -7.79
N PHE A 26 23.87 -9.18 -7.52
CA PHE A 26 24.43 -8.72 -6.25
C PHE A 26 23.30 -8.21 -5.36
N VAL A 27 23.07 -8.87 -4.23
CA VAL A 27 22.00 -8.52 -3.28
C VAL A 27 22.63 -8.21 -1.93
N ALA A 28 22.32 -7.04 -1.37
CA ALA A 28 22.76 -6.68 -0.03
C ALA A 28 22.05 -7.54 1.03
N ALA A 29 22.82 -8.07 1.98
CA ALA A 29 22.33 -8.82 3.13
C ALA A 29 21.89 -7.85 4.25
N ASP A 30 20.72 -7.24 4.08
CA ASP A 30 20.10 -6.35 5.07
C ASP A 30 18.68 -6.81 5.43
N ALA A 31 17.94 -5.98 6.15
CA ALA A 31 16.54 -6.24 6.55
C ALA A 31 15.56 -6.45 5.37
N HIS A 32 15.98 -6.26 4.13
CA HIS A 32 15.19 -6.41 2.91
C HIS A 32 15.69 -7.54 1.99
N LEU A 33 16.63 -8.37 2.45
CA LEU A 33 17.18 -9.49 1.70
C LEU A 33 16.08 -10.43 1.15
N GLU A 34 15.20 -10.93 2.02
CA GLU A 34 14.14 -11.86 1.65
C GLU A 34 13.22 -11.32 0.55
N MET A 35 12.86 -10.04 0.64
CA MET A 35 12.03 -9.40 -0.38
C MET A 35 12.76 -9.25 -1.71
N ARG A 36 14.08 -8.98 -1.69
CA ARG A 36 14.87 -8.94 -2.92
C ARG A 36 15.04 -10.31 -3.55
N LEU A 37 15.25 -11.36 -2.76
CA LEU A 37 15.29 -12.74 -3.25
C LEU A 37 13.94 -13.14 -3.84
N ALA A 38 12.83 -12.83 -3.16
CA ALA A 38 11.48 -13.06 -3.69
C ALA A 38 11.24 -12.31 -5.01
N ALA A 39 11.72 -11.06 -5.13
CA ALA A 39 11.58 -10.29 -6.36
C ALA A 39 12.39 -10.88 -7.52
N ILE A 40 13.61 -11.40 -7.24
CA ILE A 40 14.42 -12.11 -8.24
C ILE A 40 13.74 -13.41 -8.66
N ALA A 41 13.26 -14.21 -7.70
CA ALA A 41 12.53 -15.44 -8.00
C ALA A 41 11.31 -15.17 -8.89
N ARG A 42 10.52 -14.13 -8.56
CA ARG A 42 9.35 -13.69 -9.32
C ARG A 42 9.69 -13.15 -10.71
N TYR A 43 10.85 -12.53 -10.88
CA TYR A 43 11.33 -12.10 -12.19
C TYR A 43 11.60 -13.31 -13.11
N HIS A 44 12.05 -14.42 -12.55
CA HIS A 44 12.32 -15.67 -13.27
C HIS A 44 11.13 -16.64 -13.35
N GLU A 45 10.02 -16.39 -12.64
CA GLU A 45 8.83 -17.25 -12.71
C GLU A 45 8.30 -17.31 -14.16
N PRO A 46 8.15 -18.53 -14.73
CA PRO A 46 7.54 -18.70 -16.05
C PRO A 46 6.13 -18.13 -16.09
N LYS A 47 5.73 -17.53 -17.22
CA LYS A 47 4.36 -17.04 -17.40
C LYS A 47 3.36 -18.16 -17.09
N GLY A 48 2.43 -17.91 -16.18
CA GLY A 48 1.34 -18.85 -15.84
C GLY A 48 1.65 -19.87 -14.75
N ARG A 49 2.88 -19.95 -14.22
CA ARG A 49 3.20 -20.77 -13.04
C ARG A 49 3.60 -19.87 -11.87
N SER A 50 2.67 -19.67 -10.93
CA SER A 50 3.01 -19.06 -9.63
C SER A 50 3.37 -20.20 -8.69
N SER A 51 4.66 -20.45 -8.47
CA SER A 51 5.10 -21.64 -7.71
C SER A 51 5.59 -21.31 -6.30
N CYS A 52 5.89 -20.04 -5.98
CA CYS A 52 6.31 -19.66 -4.64
C CYS A 52 5.20 -18.93 -3.86
N VAL A 53 4.48 -19.66 -3.01
CA VAL A 53 3.45 -19.08 -2.11
C VAL A 53 4.07 -18.04 -1.17
N VAL A 54 5.29 -18.28 -0.70
CA VAL A 54 6.03 -17.38 0.22
C VAL A 54 6.41 -16.06 -0.45
N GLY A 55 6.99 -16.10 -1.66
CA GLY A 55 7.32 -14.89 -2.42
C GLY A 55 6.09 -14.09 -2.85
N ARG A 56 4.95 -14.78 -3.08
CA ARG A 56 3.67 -14.13 -3.43
C ARG A 56 3.12 -13.31 -2.27
N GLN A 57 3.23 -13.76 -1.02
CA GLN A 57 2.74 -13.02 0.16
C GLN A 57 3.59 -11.78 0.47
N VAL A 58 4.90 -11.86 0.26
CA VAL A 58 5.82 -10.72 0.48
C VAL A 58 5.64 -9.61 -0.56
N LEU A 59 5.29 -9.99 -1.80
CA LEU A 59 5.23 -9.07 -2.94
C LEU A 59 3.82 -8.62 -3.33
N ARG A 60 2.77 -9.29 -2.83
CA ARG A 60 1.39 -8.93 -3.13
C ARG A 60 0.59 -8.68 -1.86
N PRO A 61 -0.10 -7.52 -1.76
CA PRO A 61 -1.05 -7.30 -0.68
C PRO A 61 -2.15 -8.35 -0.70
N THR A 62 -2.65 -8.73 0.48
CA THR A 62 -3.84 -9.58 0.63
C THR A 62 -5.06 -8.88 0.05
N ASP A 63 -6.15 -9.61 -0.21
CA ASP A 63 -7.39 -9.03 -0.77
C ASP A 63 -7.95 -7.91 0.12
N TYR A 64 -7.88 -8.09 1.45
CA TYR A 64 -8.24 -7.05 2.41
C TYR A 64 -7.36 -5.80 2.27
N GLN A 65 -6.04 -5.98 2.15
CA GLN A 65 -5.10 -4.87 1.99
C GLN A 65 -5.31 -4.16 0.65
N GLN A 66 -5.55 -4.91 -0.44
CA GLN A 66 -5.88 -4.35 -1.76
C GLN A 66 -7.14 -3.50 -1.68
N HIS A 67 -8.22 -4.05 -1.12
CA HIS A 67 -9.46 -3.32 -0.94
C HIS A 67 -9.25 -2.03 -0.11
N ARG A 68 -8.48 -2.11 0.97
CA ARG A 68 -8.16 -0.95 1.82
C ARG A 68 -7.32 0.09 1.07
N LEU A 69 -6.35 -0.32 0.27
CA LEU A 69 -5.54 0.58 -0.56
C LEU A 69 -6.40 1.29 -1.62
N VAL A 70 -7.30 0.55 -2.28
CA VAL A 70 -8.26 1.13 -3.24
C VAL A 70 -9.18 2.15 -2.55
N LEU A 71 -9.65 1.85 -1.33
CA LEU A 71 -10.43 2.80 -0.54
C LEU A 71 -9.65 4.09 -0.24
N PHE A 72 -8.38 3.98 0.15
CA PHE A 72 -7.55 5.17 0.39
C PHE A 72 -7.33 6.00 -0.87
N LEU A 73 -7.11 5.36 -2.02
CA LEU A 73 -7.00 6.08 -3.30
C LEU A 73 -8.29 6.85 -3.59
N ARG A 74 -9.46 6.21 -3.46
CA ARG A 74 -10.76 6.89 -3.66
C ARG A 74 -10.96 8.07 -2.71
N ILE A 75 -10.51 7.96 -1.46
CA ILE A 75 -10.56 9.06 -0.48
C ILE A 75 -9.65 10.22 -0.95
N LEU A 76 -8.44 9.92 -1.40
CA LEU A 76 -7.49 10.93 -1.89
C LEU A 76 -8.00 11.61 -3.16
N ASP A 77 -8.54 10.84 -4.11
CA ASP A 77 -9.16 11.37 -5.33
C ASP A 77 -10.30 12.32 -4.98
N ARG A 78 -11.18 11.92 -4.05
CA ARG A 78 -12.28 12.77 -3.58
C ARG A 78 -11.82 14.04 -2.87
N LEU A 79 -10.68 14.00 -2.19
CA LEU A 79 -10.08 15.15 -1.51
C LEU A 79 -9.42 16.12 -2.51
N ALA A 80 -8.90 15.61 -3.62
CA ALA A 80 -8.22 16.38 -4.65
C ALA A 80 -9.16 16.89 -5.75
N ASP A 81 -10.40 16.39 -5.80
CA ASP A 81 -11.43 16.76 -6.77
C ASP A 81 -11.78 18.26 -6.69
N PRO A 82 -11.41 19.07 -7.70
CA PRO A 82 -11.63 20.51 -7.70
C PRO A 82 -13.09 20.90 -7.99
N GLU A 83 -13.87 20.02 -8.63
CA GLU A 83 -15.27 20.26 -9.01
C GLU A 83 -16.21 20.17 -7.81
N LYS A 84 -15.75 19.56 -6.72
CA LYS A 84 -16.56 19.37 -5.52
C LYS A 84 -16.24 20.45 -4.47
N PRO A 85 -17.26 20.94 -3.74
CA PRO A 85 -17.04 21.88 -2.65
C PRO A 85 -16.04 21.32 -1.64
N HIS A 86 -15.29 22.23 -0.98
CA HIS A 86 -14.23 21.87 -0.04
C HIS A 86 -14.68 20.69 0.85
N PRO A 87 -13.94 19.57 0.85
CA PRO A 87 -14.48 18.29 1.28
C PRO A 87 -14.74 18.29 2.78
N ALA A 88 -15.97 18.59 3.17
CA ALA A 88 -16.44 18.32 4.51
C ALA A 88 -16.33 16.81 4.76
N LEU A 89 -15.83 16.42 5.93
CA LEU A 89 -15.62 15.01 6.30
C LEU A 89 -16.88 14.16 6.09
N ARG A 90 -18.06 14.75 6.25
CA ARG A 90 -19.37 14.11 6.00
C ARG A 90 -19.54 13.71 4.53
N ASN A 91 -19.14 14.57 3.60
CA ASN A 91 -19.26 14.32 2.17
C ASN A 91 -18.31 13.19 1.75
N ILE A 92 -17.11 13.11 2.33
CA ILE A 92 -16.21 11.97 2.10
C ILE A 92 -16.84 10.66 2.61
N ALA A 93 -17.46 10.72 3.79
CA ALA A 93 -18.14 9.56 4.36
C ALA A 93 -19.28 9.09 3.45
N MET A 94 -20.11 10.00 2.95
CA MET A 94 -21.21 9.68 2.04
C MET A 94 -20.70 9.21 0.68
N ASP A 95 -19.77 9.93 0.04
CA ASP A 95 -19.38 9.64 -1.33
C ASP A 95 -18.52 8.37 -1.45
N VAL A 96 -17.75 8.02 -0.40
CA VAL A 96 -16.68 7.02 -0.51
C VAL A 96 -16.80 5.90 0.53
N VAL A 97 -16.93 6.23 1.82
CA VAL A 97 -16.85 5.23 2.90
C VAL A 97 -18.18 4.48 3.09
N TYR A 98 -19.29 5.19 2.91
CA TYR A 98 -20.65 4.72 3.16
C TYR A 98 -21.62 5.20 2.06
N PRO A 99 -21.40 4.80 0.79
CA PRO A 99 -22.17 5.29 -0.38
C PRO A 99 -23.67 5.00 -0.34
N LYS A 100 -24.12 4.10 0.52
CA LYS A 100 -25.53 3.72 0.66
C LYS A 100 -26.14 4.16 1.98
N SER A 101 -25.40 4.90 2.82
CA SER A 101 -25.87 5.30 4.14
C SER A 101 -26.43 6.71 4.12
N GLN A 102 -27.57 6.89 4.77
CA GLN A 102 -28.10 8.21 5.08
C GLN A 102 -27.68 8.59 6.50
N PHE A 103 -26.86 9.62 6.65
CA PHE A 103 -26.54 10.16 7.96
C PHE A 103 -27.64 11.12 8.40
N GLY A 104 -28.10 10.96 9.64
CA GLY A 104 -29.10 11.82 10.26
C GLY A 104 -28.66 13.27 10.47
N ARG A 105 -29.26 13.94 11.46
CA ARG A 105 -29.06 15.38 11.70
C ARG A 105 -27.59 15.72 11.95
N ALA A 106 -27.22 16.98 11.73
CA ALA A 106 -25.82 17.44 11.87
C ALA A 106 -25.21 17.14 13.26
N ILE A 107 -26.01 17.14 14.32
CA ILE A 107 -25.59 16.81 15.69
C ILE A 107 -25.28 15.31 15.81
N GLU A 108 -26.16 14.45 15.31
CA GLU A 108 -25.99 12.99 15.31
C GLU A 108 -24.73 12.60 14.52
N TRP A 109 -24.48 13.26 13.38
CA TRP A 109 -23.24 13.08 12.63
C TRP A 109 -21.98 13.50 13.43
N LYS A 110 -22.05 14.60 14.19
CA LYS A 110 -20.88 15.13 14.93
C LYS A 110 -20.43 14.17 16.04
N SER A 111 -21.35 13.47 16.69
CA SER A 111 -21.05 12.49 17.74
C SER A 111 -20.89 11.05 17.24
N SER A 112 -21.11 10.80 15.94
CA SER A 112 -21.16 9.45 15.40
C SER A 112 -19.81 8.72 15.40
N SER A 113 -19.87 7.39 15.46
CA SER A 113 -18.70 6.51 15.32
C SER A 113 -18.13 6.58 13.88
N GLU A 114 -19.01 6.80 12.92
CA GLU A 114 -18.79 6.88 11.48
C GLU A 114 -17.95 8.10 11.14
N ARG A 115 -18.18 9.23 11.82
CA ARG A 115 -17.32 10.42 11.70
C ARG A 115 -15.90 10.11 12.14
N ARG A 116 -15.71 9.54 13.34
CA ARG A 116 -14.38 9.18 13.87
C ARG A 116 -13.68 8.17 12.98
N ARG A 117 -14.40 7.16 12.47
CA ARG A 117 -13.86 6.18 11.52
C ARG A 117 -13.45 6.83 10.21
N THR A 118 -14.28 7.70 9.64
CA THR A 118 -13.96 8.42 8.40
C THR A 118 -12.75 9.34 8.59
N GLN A 119 -12.66 10.05 9.72
CA GLN A 119 -11.49 10.87 10.04
C GLN A 119 -10.21 10.03 10.10
N ARG A 120 -10.27 8.87 10.77
CA ARG A 120 -9.12 7.94 10.82
C ARG A 120 -8.72 7.48 9.41
N LEU A 121 -9.68 7.07 8.58
CA LEU A 121 -9.40 6.65 7.20
C LEU A 121 -8.78 7.76 6.35
N VAL A 122 -9.27 9.00 6.49
CA VAL A 122 -8.69 10.18 5.81
C VAL A 122 -7.25 10.42 6.26
N ASN A 123 -6.99 10.34 7.57
CA ASN A 123 -5.65 10.52 8.11
C ASN A 123 -4.69 9.41 7.64
N GLU A 124 -5.15 8.16 7.64
CA GLU A 124 -4.39 7.01 7.14
C GLU A 124 -4.08 7.14 5.65
N ALA A 125 -5.06 7.55 4.84
CA ALA A 125 -4.87 7.76 3.40
C ALA A 125 -3.82 8.86 3.13
N LYS A 126 -3.90 9.99 3.84
CA LYS A 126 -2.91 11.08 3.76
C LYS A 126 -1.52 10.62 4.21
N HIS A 127 -1.44 9.85 5.30
CA HIS A 127 -0.17 9.29 5.78
C HIS A 127 0.45 8.35 4.73
N LEU A 128 -0.37 7.46 4.16
CA LEU A 128 0.06 6.53 3.11
C LEU A 128 0.65 7.28 1.92
N MET A 129 -0.03 8.32 1.43
CA MET A 129 0.42 9.14 0.31
C MET A 129 1.75 9.84 0.59
N ARG A 130 1.93 10.40 1.79
CA ARG A 130 3.12 11.21 2.12
C ARG A 130 4.35 10.37 2.40
N THR A 131 4.20 9.31 3.19
CA THR A 131 5.34 8.54 3.71
C THR A 131 5.09 7.03 3.75
N GLY A 132 3.84 6.60 4.03
CA GLY A 132 3.52 5.20 4.26
C GLY A 132 3.67 4.29 3.03
N TYR A 133 3.61 4.83 1.81
CA TYR A 133 3.83 4.04 0.59
C TYR A 133 5.20 3.36 0.55
N ARG A 134 6.20 3.90 1.27
CA ARG A 134 7.54 3.29 1.36
C ARG A 134 7.51 1.94 2.08
N GLU A 135 6.60 1.75 3.03
CA GLU A 135 6.42 0.46 3.69
C GLU A 135 5.81 -0.58 2.74
N LEU A 136 4.93 -0.16 1.81
CA LEU A 136 4.46 -1.04 0.73
C LEU A 136 5.62 -1.52 -0.15
N LEU A 137 6.56 -0.63 -0.48
CA LEU A 137 7.76 -0.98 -1.25
C LEU A 137 8.71 -1.90 -0.48
N LYS A 138 8.62 -1.91 0.86
CA LYS A 138 9.37 -2.80 1.74
C LYS A 138 8.70 -4.17 1.93
N GLY A 139 7.61 -4.47 1.20
CA GLY A 139 6.85 -5.70 1.37
C GLY A 139 6.01 -5.72 2.65
N ARG A 140 5.90 -4.58 3.33
CA ARG A 140 5.08 -4.38 4.53
C ARG A 140 3.77 -3.74 4.11
N ALA A 141 3.00 -4.47 3.31
CA ALA A 141 1.63 -4.08 3.04
C ALA A 141 0.81 -4.36 4.31
N GLY A 142 0.28 -3.31 4.93
CA GLY A 142 -0.52 -3.42 6.16
C GLY A 142 0.31 -3.18 7.42
N GLY A 143 0.53 -1.92 7.74
CA GLY A 143 0.91 -1.55 9.10
C GLY A 143 -0.21 -1.97 10.05
N SER A 144 0.01 -3.03 10.81
CA SER A 144 -0.38 -3.00 12.21
C SER A 144 0.46 -1.89 12.84
N GLY A 145 -0.20 -0.88 13.40
CA GLY A 145 0.48 0.06 14.27
C GLY A 145 1.21 -0.74 15.34
N CYS A 146 2.52 -0.61 15.39
CA CYS A 146 3.24 -0.89 16.62
C CYS A 146 2.86 0.25 17.55
N MET A 147 1.79 0.02 18.31
CA MET A 147 1.45 0.81 19.48
C MET A 147 2.46 0.38 20.53
N ASP A 148 3.47 1.23 20.75
CA ASP A 148 4.37 1.10 21.90
C ASP A 148 3.52 1.27 23.17
N ASP A 149 3.03 0.16 23.73
CA ASP A 149 2.68 0.11 25.16
C ASP A 149 4.01 0.09 25.94
N ARG A 150 4.61 1.27 26.08
CA ARG A 150 5.52 1.51 27.19
C ARG A 150 4.69 1.82 28.42
N GLY A 151 4.55 0.79 29.27
CA GLY A 151 4.19 0.97 30.66
C GLY A 151 5.11 1.99 31.34
N GLN A 152 4.45 2.90 32.04
CA GLN A 152 4.89 3.80 33.11
C GLN A 152 3.60 4.57 33.47
N SER A 153 2.99 4.42 34.64
CA SER A 153 3.52 4.20 35.99
C SER A 153 2.62 3.32 36.84
#